data_AF-A0AAE1JGG5-F1
#
_entry.id   AF-A0AAE1JGG5-F1
#
_cell.length_a   1.000
_cell.length_b   1.000
_cell.length_c   1.000
_cell.angle_alpha   90.00
_cell.angle_beta   90.00
_cell.angle_gamma   90.00
#
_symmetry.space_group_name_H-M   'P 1'
#
loop_
_entity.id
_entity.type
_entity.pdbx_description
1 polymer ?
#
loop_
_entity_poly.entity_id
_entity_poly.type
_entity_poly.pdbx_seq_one_letter_code
_entity_poly.pdbx_strand_id
1 'polypeptide(L)'
;MESNFPFQFSEARTAIENLFVAPYISSDDWFQKWEDMRPYQKVQSETELQGRSLREETLMEVGEMLRGIEGSYEVKIEGNNGNEMVLQWKGTQLLRISTWAT
;
A
#
# COMPACT_ATOMS: atom_id res chain seq x y z
N MET A 1 -5.51 11.93 -6.36
CA MET A 1 -6.70 11.73 -7.22
C MET A 1 -6.81 12.82 -8.26
N GLU A 2 -6.78 14.10 -7.87
CA GLU A 2 -6.90 15.24 -8.79
C GLU A 2 -6.07 15.16 -10.09
N SER A 3 -4.79 14.78 -9.99
CA SER A 3 -3.88 14.78 -11.14
C SER A 3 -4.15 13.66 -12.15
N ASN A 4 -4.82 12.57 -11.74
CA ASN A 4 -4.92 11.35 -12.55
C ASN A 4 -6.37 10.93 -12.83
N PHE A 5 -7.36 11.67 -12.29
CA PHE A 5 -8.77 11.36 -12.46
C PHE A 5 -9.34 12.24 -13.59
N PRO A 6 -9.97 11.65 -14.63
CA PRO A 6 -10.49 12.45 -15.74
C PRO A 6 -11.56 13.44 -15.26
N PHE A 7 -11.48 14.69 -15.73
CA PHE A 7 -12.37 15.77 -15.28
C PHE A 7 -13.84 15.47 -15.57
N GLN A 8 -14.13 14.68 -16.61
CA GLN A 8 -15.48 14.27 -17.00
C GLN A 8 -16.17 13.41 -15.93
N PHE A 9 -15.39 12.86 -14.99
CA PHE A 9 -15.89 12.00 -13.92
C PHE A 9 -15.80 12.67 -12.54
N SER A 10 -15.83 14.01 -12.47
CA SER A 10 -15.71 14.77 -11.21
C SER A 10 -16.70 14.35 -10.12
N GLU A 11 -17.94 13.96 -10.46
CA GLU A 11 -18.90 13.43 -9.50
C GLU A 11 -18.48 12.07 -8.94
N ALA A 12 -17.94 11.17 -9.78
CA ALA A 12 -17.40 9.89 -9.34
C ALA A 12 -16.17 10.08 -8.44
N ARG A 13 -15.29 11.04 -8.77
CA ARG A 13 -14.17 11.44 -7.91
C ARG A 13 -14.69 11.89 -6.54
N THR A 14 -15.68 12.78 -6.53
CA THR A 14 -16.29 13.32 -5.31
C THR A 14 -16.93 12.22 -4.46
N ALA A 15 -17.62 11.28 -5.10
CA ALA A 15 -18.20 10.13 -4.42
C ALA A 15 -17.11 9.26 -3.79
N ILE A 16 -16.01 8.99 -4.48
CA ILE A 16 -14.91 8.21 -3.93
C ILE A 16 -14.24 8.93 -2.75
N GLU A 17 -13.97 10.22 -2.90
CA GLU A 17 -13.37 11.06 -1.85
C GLU A 17 -14.26 11.07 -0.60
N ASN A 18 -15.58 11.23 -0.75
CA ASN A 18 -16.50 11.27 0.38
C ASN A 18 -16.77 9.91 1.03
N LEU A 19 -16.91 8.85 0.23
CA LEU A 19 -17.33 7.53 0.73
C LEU A 19 -16.16 6.69 1.24
N PHE A 20 -14.96 6.84 0.68
CA PHE A 20 -13.82 5.96 0.97
C PHE A 20 -12.59 6.66 1.50
N VAL A 21 -12.45 7.98 1.35
CA VAL A 21 -11.24 8.71 1.79
C VAL A 21 -11.54 9.54 3.05
N ALA A 22 -12.54 10.41 3.01
CA ALA A 22 -12.90 11.31 4.11
C ALA A 22 -13.07 10.60 5.48
N PRO A 23 -13.69 9.40 5.58
CA PRO A 23 -13.84 8.70 6.85
C PRO A 23 -12.51 8.30 7.52
N TYR A 24 -11.43 8.19 6.74
CA TYR A 24 -10.12 7.76 7.21
C TYR A 24 -9.15 8.93 7.47
N ILE A 25 -9.49 10.15 7.04
CA ILE A 25 -8.67 11.36 7.27
C ILE A 25 -8.92 11.93 8.68
N SER A 26 -10.16 11.83 9.20
CA SER A 26 -10.52 12.37 10.53
C SER A 26 -10.22 11.42 11.69
N SER A 27 -9.51 10.32 11.44
CA SER A 27 -9.24 9.25 12.39
C SER A 27 -7.78 9.33 12.80
N ASP A 28 -7.47 10.11 13.84
CA ASP A 28 -6.17 10.05 14.52
C ASP A 28 -5.86 8.60 14.97
N ASP A 29 -6.91 7.81 15.23
CA ASP A 29 -6.85 6.38 15.51
C ASP A 29 -6.31 5.51 14.38
N TRP A 30 -6.38 5.92 13.10
CA TRP A 30 -5.88 5.10 11.98
C TRP A 30 -4.35 5.04 11.95
N PHE A 31 -3.70 6.20 12.03
CA PHE A 31 -2.24 6.27 12.06
C PHE A 31 -1.71 5.58 13.31
N GLN A 32 -2.36 5.77 14.46
CA GLN A 32 -1.99 5.10 15.70
C GLN A 32 -2.22 3.59 15.61
N LYS A 33 -3.35 3.10 15.06
CA LYS A 33 -3.58 1.66 14.83
C LYS A 33 -2.53 1.02 13.92
N TRP A 34 -2.12 1.70 12.87
CA TRP A 34 -1.12 1.15 11.94
C TRP A 34 0.28 1.15 12.56
N GLU A 35 0.64 2.22 13.27
CA GLU A 35 1.89 2.32 14.00
C GLU A 35 1.95 1.40 15.23
N ASP A 36 0.80 1.12 15.85
CA ASP A 36 0.62 0.14 16.94
C ASP A 36 0.44 -1.28 16.40
N MET A 37 0.30 -1.45 15.07
CA MET A 37 0.46 -2.69 14.30
C MET A 37 1.90 -2.90 13.79
N ARG A 38 2.84 -2.04 14.21
CA ARG A 38 4.29 -2.35 14.23
C ARG A 38 4.77 -3.40 15.26
N PRO A 39 3.99 -4.22 15.99
CA PRO A 39 4.51 -5.42 16.65
C PRO A 39 4.83 -6.49 15.61
N TYR A 40 5.29 -6.14 14.41
CA TYR A 40 5.74 -7.10 13.41
C TYR A 40 6.89 -7.97 13.97
N GLN A 41 7.74 -7.39 14.82
CA GLN A 41 8.72 -8.14 15.62
C GLN A 41 8.10 -9.00 16.72
N LYS A 42 6.95 -8.59 17.29
CA LYS A 42 6.29 -9.31 18.39
C LYS A 42 5.41 -10.47 17.89
N VAL A 43 4.75 -10.29 16.75
CA VAL A 43 3.98 -11.33 16.05
C VAL A 43 4.91 -12.41 15.51
N GLN A 44 6.10 -12.07 15.01
CA GLN A 44 7.14 -13.07 14.64
C GLN A 44 7.62 -13.92 15.83
N SER A 45 7.59 -13.40 17.06
CA SER A 45 7.94 -14.17 18.26
C SER A 45 6.77 -14.99 18.84
N GLU A 46 5.52 -14.65 18.50
CA GLU A 46 4.32 -15.33 18.99
C GLU A 46 3.67 -16.27 17.96
N THR A 47 4.04 -16.16 16.67
CA THR A 47 3.56 -17.00 15.57
C THR A 47 4.72 -17.64 14.81
N GLU A 48 4.59 -18.91 14.42
CA GLU A 48 5.60 -19.64 13.62
C GLU A 48 5.69 -19.15 12.15
N LEU A 49 5.04 -18.03 11.83
CA LEU A 49 4.96 -17.49 10.47
C LEU A 49 6.28 -16.83 10.07
N GLN A 50 6.93 -17.38 9.05
CA GLN A 50 8.12 -16.80 8.45
C GLN A 50 7.75 -15.93 7.25
N GLY A 51 8.42 -14.78 7.13
CA GLY A 51 8.29 -13.91 5.96
C GLY A 51 8.74 -14.65 4.70
N ARG A 52 7.83 -14.84 3.75
CA ARG A 52 8.14 -15.45 2.45
C ARG A 52 8.51 -14.34 1.48
N SER A 53 9.68 -14.45 0.85
CA SER A 53 10.09 -13.49 -0.19
C SER A 53 9.05 -13.43 -1.30
N LEU A 54 8.73 -12.21 -1.71
CA LEU A 54 8.03 -11.96 -2.95
C LEU A 54 8.96 -12.29 -4.11
N ARG A 55 8.37 -12.75 -5.21
CA ARG A 55 9.14 -13.02 -6.43
C ARG A 55 9.26 -11.74 -7.25
N GLU A 56 10.35 -11.64 -8.00
CA GLU A 56 10.62 -10.49 -8.86
C GLU A 56 9.57 -10.35 -9.98
N GLU A 57 8.99 -11.46 -10.45
CA GLU A 57 7.92 -11.42 -11.45
C GLU A 57 6.68 -10.68 -10.93
N THR A 58 6.37 -10.79 -9.64
CA THR A 58 5.26 -10.03 -9.02
C THR A 58 5.53 -8.54 -9.04
N LEU A 59 6.79 -8.11 -8.83
CA LEU A 59 7.16 -6.69 -8.93
C LEU A 59 7.00 -6.19 -10.37
N MET A 60 7.41 -6.99 -11.36
CA MET A 60 7.27 -6.66 -12.78
C MET A 60 5.80 -6.55 -13.19
N GLU A 61 4.94 -7.50 -12.79
CA GLU A 61 3.50 -7.45 -13.06
C GLU A 61 2.86 -6.17 -12.52
N VAL A 62 3.17 -5.81 -11.28
CA VAL A 62 2.66 -4.56 -10.68
C VAL A 62 3.24 -3.34 -11.40
N GLY A 63 4.52 -3.36 -11.77
CA GLY A 63 5.14 -2.30 -12.58
C GLY A 63 4.42 -2.09 -13.92
N GLU A 64 4.07 -3.16 -14.61
CA GLU A 64 3.31 -3.11 -15.87
C GLU A 64 1.90 -2.53 -15.67
N MET A 65 1.22 -2.88 -14.56
CA MET A 65 -0.08 -2.30 -14.21
C MET A 65 0.01 -0.79 -13.97
N LEU A 66 1.10 -0.32 -13.38
CA LEU A 66 1.32 1.10 -13.10
C LEU A 66 1.72 1.90 -14.34
N ARG A 67 2.30 1.28 -15.36
CA ARG A 67 2.78 1.97 -16.58
C ARG A 67 1.67 2.73 -17.32
N GLY A 68 0.44 2.25 -17.24
CA GLY A 68 -0.72 2.91 -17.88
C GLY A 68 -1.32 4.07 -17.08
N ILE A 69 -0.84 4.30 -15.85
CA ILE A 69 -1.33 5.35 -14.97
C ILE A 69 -0.36 6.52 -15.07
N GLU A 70 -0.80 7.61 -15.69
CA GLU A 70 -0.06 8.87 -15.65
C GLU A 70 0.14 9.28 -14.18
N GLY A 71 1.39 9.26 -13.71
CA GLY A 71 1.69 9.63 -12.34
C GLY A 71 2.99 9.08 -11.77
N SER A 72 3.41 9.64 -10.63
CA SER A 72 4.64 9.28 -9.90
C SER A 72 4.41 8.10 -8.94
N TYR A 73 3.68 7.07 -9.39
CA TYR A 73 3.53 5.83 -8.63
C TYR A 73 4.77 4.98 -8.78
N GLU A 74 5.28 4.48 -7.66
CA GLU A 74 6.45 3.62 -7.62
C GLU A 74 6.15 2.40 -6.75
N VAL A 75 6.66 1.25 -7.17
CA VAL A 75 6.56 0.01 -6.41
C VAL A 75 7.96 -0.55 -6.16
N LYS A 76 8.20 -1.03 -4.94
CA LYS A 76 9.46 -1.68 -4.57
C LYS A 76 9.20 -2.86 -3.65
N ILE A 77 10.08 -3.86 -3.72
CA ILE A 77 10.17 -4.92 -2.73
C ILE A 77 11.12 -4.46 -1.62
N GLU A 78 10.70 -4.61 -0.37
CA GLU A 78 11.50 -4.33 0.82
C GLU A 78 11.20 -5.35 1.94
N GLY A 79 11.63 -5.06 3.17
CA GLY A 79 11.58 -5.99 4.29
C GLY A 79 12.82 -6.86 4.40
N ASN A 80 13.04 -7.43 5.59
CA ASN A 80 14.29 -8.12 5.94
C ASN A 80 14.61 -9.32 5.02
N ASN A 81 13.56 -9.96 4.44
CA ASN A 81 13.68 -11.08 3.51
C ASN A 81 13.00 -10.82 2.17
N GLY A 82 12.79 -9.55 1.78
CA GLY A 82 12.06 -9.21 0.55
C GLY A 82 10.59 -9.66 0.59
N ASN A 83 10.02 -9.81 1.78
CA ASN A 83 8.67 -10.31 2.00
C ASN A 83 7.60 -9.22 1.92
N GLU A 84 8.01 -7.95 1.79
CA GLU A 84 7.12 -6.80 1.72
C GLU A 84 7.20 -6.14 0.35
N MET A 85 6.07 -5.66 -0.15
CA MET A 85 5.99 -4.78 -1.31
C MET A 85 5.29 -3.50 -0.92
N VAL A 86 5.88 -2.38 -1.32
CA VAL A 86 5.41 -1.05 -0.98
C VAL A 86 5.10 -0.25 -2.23
N LEU A 87 3.87 0.28 -2.29
CA LEU A 87 3.41 1.22 -3.28
C LEU A 87 3.52 2.64 -2.72
N GLN A 88 4.16 3.52 -3.49
CA GLN A 88 4.40 4.90 -3.11
C GLN A 88 3.88 5.87 -4.18
N TRP A 89 3.55 7.08 -3.74
CA TRP A 89 3.26 8.21 -4.61
C TRP A 89 4.13 9.40 -4.21
N LYS A 90 5.03 9.84 -5.10
CA LYS A 90 5.98 10.94 -4.83
C LYS A 90 6.76 10.74 -3.51
N GLY A 91 7.19 9.51 -3.23
CA GLY A 91 7.89 9.14 -2.01
C GLY A 91 7.01 8.90 -0.78
N THR A 92 5.70 9.19 -0.83
CA THR A 92 4.76 8.88 0.25
C THR A 92 4.25 7.45 0.11
N GLN A 93 4.46 6.61 1.14
CA GLN A 93 3.89 5.26 1.18
C GLN A 93 2.36 5.30 1.24
N LEU A 94 1.72 4.60 0.32
CA LEU A 94 0.26 4.44 0.27
C LEU A 94 -0.20 3.07 0.74
N LEU A 95 0.50 2.01 0.32
CA LEU A 95 0.15 0.62 0.62
C LEU A 95 1.40 -0.18 0.93
N ARG A 96 1.28 -1.12 1.88
CA ARG A 96 2.25 -2.17 2.12
C ARG A 96 1.56 -3.53 2.11
N ILE A 97 2.11 -4.47 1.37
CA ILE A 97 1.64 -5.85 1.27
C ILE A 97 2.76 -6.74 1.79
N SER A 98 2.42 -7.78 2.54
CA SER A 98 3.40 -8.73 3.06
C SER A 98 2.98 -10.17 2.87
N THR A 99 3.92 -11.03 2.50
CA THR A 99 3.70 -12.47 2.35
C THR A 99 4.32 -13.28 3.47
N TRP A 100 3.56 -14.26 3.95
CA TRP A 100 3.90 -15.10 5.08
C TRP A 100 3.68 -16.58 4.73
N ALA A 101 4.48 -17.45 5.34
CA ALA A 101 4.32 -18.90 5.24
C ALA A 101 4.45 -19.53 6.64
N THR A 102 3.65 -20.57 6.87
CA THR A 102 3.81 -21.54 7.97
C THR A 102 4.77 -22.64 7.55
#